data_AF-A0A7Y8HF56-F1
#
_entry.id   AF-A0A7Y8HF56-F1
#
_cell.length_a   1.000
_cell.length_b   1.000
_cell.length_c   1.000
_cell.angle_alpha   90.00
_cell.angle_beta   90.00
_cell.angle_gamma   90.00
#
_symmetry.space_group_name_H-M   'P 1'
#
loop_
_entity.id
_entity.type
_entity.pdbx_description
1 polymer ?
#
loop_
_entity_poly.entity_id
_entity_poly.type
_entity_poly.pdbx_seq_one_letter_code
_entity_poly.pdbx_strand_id
1 'polypeptide(L)'
;MKTKLDAYERQIERSAGQFRPVSKKKAQRIEGILQRAKKSRNINIRIAESDLIRLKQRSQAEGLPYQTLIASVLHKYLSNRLVDEEAIRKSVKLLQANQ
;
A
#
# COMPACT_ATOMS: atom_id res chain seq x y z
N MET A 1 9.79 -39.56 -3.55
CA MET A 1 10.18 -38.76 -4.73
C MET A 1 10.87 -37.49 -4.23
N LYS A 2 12.09 -37.17 -4.69
CA LYS A 2 12.78 -35.92 -4.33
C LYS A 2 12.28 -34.81 -5.27
N THR A 3 11.57 -33.83 -4.72
CA THR A 3 11.09 -32.67 -5.47
C THR A 3 12.28 -31.79 -5.86
N LYS A 4 12.35 -31.35 -7.11
CA LYS A 4 13.44 -30.49 -7.60
C LYS A 4 13.13 -29.04 -7.24
N LEU A 5 13.76 -28.54 -6.19
CA LEU A 5 13.58 -27.17 -5.73
C LEU A 5 14.22 -26.17 -6.70
N ASP A 6 13.51 -25.10 -7.02
CA ASP A 6 14.03 -23.98 -7.80
C ASP A 6 15.06 -23.15 -6.98
N ALA A 7 15.63 -22.11 -7.60
CA ALA A 7 16.64 -21.27 -6.95
C ALA A 7 16.09 -20.49 -5.75
N TYR A 8 14.84 -20.04 -5.82
CA TYR A 8 14.16 -19.27 -4.79
C TYR A 8 13.76 -20.17 -3.61
N GLU A 9 13.19 -21.33 -3.89
CA GLU A 9 12.82 -22.34 -2.90
C GLU A 9 14.05 -22.83 -2.11
N ARG A 10 15.19 -23.07 -2.79
CA ARG A 10 16.46 -23.40 -2.13
C ARG A 10 16.99 -22.27 -1.25
N GLN A 11 16.67 -21.02 -1.54
CA GLN A 11 17.08 -19.88 -0.70
C GLN A 11 16.21 -19.79 0.56
N ILE A 12 14.89 -20.03 0.42
CA ILE A 12 13.97 -20.11 1.55
C ILE A 12 14.38 -21.26 2.48
N GLU A 13 14.65 -22.45 1.93
CA GLU A 13 15.05 -23.63 2.71
C GLU A 13 16.34 -23.36 3.50
N ARG A 14 17.35 -22.75 2.87
CA ARG A 14 18.60 -22.37 3.54
C ARG A 14 18.41 -21.33 4.65
N SER A 15 17.43 -20.44 4.50
CA SER A 15 17.13 -19.39 5.47
C SER A 15 16.11 -19.83 6.52
N ALA A 16 15.52 -21.02 6.37
CA ALA A 16 14.41 -21.51 7.18
C ALA A 16 14.77 -21.61 8.68
N GLY A 17 15.99 -22.02 8.99
CA GLY A 17 16.49 -22.14 10.36
C GLY A 17 16.63 -20.81 11.11
N GLN A 18 16.56 -19.66 10.41
CA GLN A 18 16.64 -18.33 11.03
C GLN A 18 15.28 -17.83 11.53
N PHE A 19 14.17 -18.42 11.09
CA PHE A 19 12.84 -18.00 11.50
C PHE A 19 12.52 -18.49 12.91
N ARG A 20 12.06 -17.57 13.76
CA ARG A 20 11.58 -17.89 15.11
C ARG A 20 10.05 -17.81 15.16
N PRO A 21 9.38 -18.76 15.83
CA PRO A 21 7.93 -18.71 15.99
C PRO A 21 7.54 -17.45 16.76
N VAL A 22 6.51 -16.75 16.27
CA VAL A 22 5.97 -15.58 16.97
C VAL A 22 5.15 -16.02 18.18
N SER A 23 5.14 -15.20 19.24
CA SER A 23 4.27 -15.44 20.40
C SER A 23 2.80 -15.56 19.98
N LYS A 24 2.04 -16.46 20.63
CA LYS A 24 0.60 -16.69 20.34
C LYS A 24 -0.21 -15.38 20.32
N LYS A 25 0.11 -14.43 21.20
CA LYS A 25 -0.54 -13.10 21.25
C LYS A 25 -0.25 -12.26 20.01
N LYS A 26 0.99 -12.30 19.50
CA LYS A 26 1.39 -11.59 18.27
C LYS A 26 0.75 -12.24 17.04
N ALA A 27 0.71 -13.57 16.98
CA ALA A 27 0.01 -14.31 15.93
C ALA A 27 -1.47 -13.92 15.86
N GLN A 28 -2.20 -14.01 16.97
CA GLN A 28 -3.61 -13.62 17.05
C GLN A 28 -3.86 -12.15 16.66
N ARG A 29 -2.95 -11.25 17.05
CA ARG A 29 -3.05 -9.83 16.65
C ARG A 29 -2.89 -9.65 15.14
N ILE A 30 -1.90 -10.30 14.54
CA ILE A 30 -1.65 -10.25 13.09
C ILE A 30 -2.85 -10.85 12.34
N GLU A 31 -3.33 -12.00 12.79
CA GLU A 31 -4.50 -12.66 12.23
C GLU A 31 -5.74 -11.76 12.30
N GLY A 32 -6.01 -11.13 13.45
CA GLY A 32 -7.11 -10.18 13.60
C GLY A 32 -7.00 -8.94 12.71
N ILE A 33 -5.79 -8.47 12.43
CA ILE A 33 -5.55 -7.39 11.45
C ILE A 33 -5.88 -7.87 10.03
N LEU A 34 -5.39 -9.05 9.65
CA LEU A 34 -5.64 -9.63 8.32
C LEU A 34 -7.14 -9.88 8.09
N GLN A 35 -7.84 -10.41 9.08
CA GLN A 35 -9.28 -10.65 8.98
C GLN A 35 -10.08 -9.35 8.82
N ARG A 36 -9.69 -8.27 9.50
CA ARG A 36 -10.30 -6.95 9.30
C ARG A 36 -10.00 -6.37 7.93
N ALA A 37 -8.76 -6.51 7.45
CA ALA A 37 -8.36 -6.02 6.13
C ALA A 37 -9.08 -6.76 4.98
N LYS A 38 -9.42 -8.04 5.16
CA LYS A 38 -10.18 -8.82 4.18
C LYS A 38 -11.64 -8.40 4.05
N LYS A 39 -12.22 -7.76 5.07
CA LYS A 39 -13.61 -7.26 5.01
C LYS A 39 -13.65 -6.03 4.11
N SER A 40 -14.10 -6.22 2.87
CA SER A 40 -14.39 -5.15 1.92
C SER A 40 -15.89 -5.07 1.64
N ARG A 41 -16.35 -3.88 1.27
CA ARG A 41 -17.71 -3.65 0.76
C ARG A 41 -17.58 -2.89 -0.55
N ASN A 42 -18.41 -3.25 -1.53
CA ASN A 42 -18.47 -2.54 -2.79
C ASN A 42 -19.24 -1.24 -2.61
N ILE A 43 -18.69 -0.14 -3.11
CA ILE A 43 -19.33 1.17 -3.14
C ILE A 43 -19.33 1.69 -4.57
N ASN A 44 -20.39 2.37 -4.98
CA ASN A 44 -20.47 3.06 -6.27
C ASN A 44 -20.20 4.55 -6.05
N ILE A 45 -19.27 5.13 -6.80
CA ILE A 45 -18.92 6.56 -6.73
C ILE A 45 -19.08 7.14 -8.13
N ARG A 46 -19.84 8.24 -8.26
CA ARG A 46 -19.88 9.04 -9.49
C ARG A 46 -18.68 9.98 -9.51
N ILE A 47 -17.98 10.00 -10.64
CA ILE A 47 -16.83 10.88 -10.88
C ILE A 47 -16.96 11.48 -12.28
N ALA A 48 -16.38 12.66 -12.48
CA ALA A 48 -16.32 13.25 -13.82
C ALA A 48 -15.45 12.39 -14.74
N GLU A 49 -15.82 12.33 -16.02
CA GLU A 49 -15.07 11.56 -17.02
C GLU A 49 -13.64 12.07 -17.18
N SER A 50 -13.45 13.39 -17.15
CA SER A 50 -12.14 14.04 -17.15
C SER A 50 -11.25 13.58 -15.99
N ASP A 51 -11.81 13.42 -14.80
CA ASP A 51 -11.06 12.97 -13.61
C ASP A 51 -10.73 11.48 -13.70
N LEU A 52 -11.65 10.65 -14.23
CA LEU A 52 -11.38 9.23 -14.46
C LEU A 52 -10.19 9.03 -15.41
N ILE A 53 -10.10 9.83 -16.47
CA ILE A 53 -8.99 9.77 -17.43
C ILE A 53 -7.67 10.12 -16.73
N ARG A 54 -7.64 11.21 -15.94
CA ARG A 54 -6.45 11.62 -15.18
C ARG A 54 -6.02 10.58 -14.15
N LEU A 55 -6.98 9.95 -13.48
CA LEU A 55 -6.73 8.85 -12.53
C LEU A 55 -6.06 7.65 -13.22
N LYS A 56 -6.54 7.25 -14.39
CA LYS A 56 -5.94 6.16 -15.18
C LYS A 56 -4.51 6.49 -15.61
N GLN A 57 -4.27 7.71 -16.07
CA GLN A 57 -2.92 8.16 -16.45
C GLN A 57 -1.96 8.11 -15.24
N ARG A 58 -2.41 8.62 -14.09
CA ARG A 58 -1.59 8.61 -12.88
C ARG A 58 -1.35 7.20 -12.34
N SER A 59 -2.35 6.33 -12.39
CA SER A 59 -2.19 4.94 -11.94
C SER A 59 -1.22 4.17 -12.84
N GLN A 60 -1.26 4.41 -14.16
CA GLN A 60 -0.29 3.83 -15.10
C GLN A 60 1.13 4.28 -14.79
N ALA A 61 1.35 5.57 -14.50
CA ALA A 61 2.66 6.07 -14.11
C ALA A 61 3.20 5.43 -12.82
N GLU A 62 2.30 5.10 -11.86
CA GLU A 62 2.65 4.38 -10.63
C GLU A 62 2.73 2.85 -10.81
N GLY A 63 2.38 2.32 -11.98
CA GLY A 63 2.35 0.87 -12.24
C GLY A 63 1.22 0.13 -11.50
N LEU A 64 0.14 0.83 -11.16
CA LEU A 64 -0.98 0.31 -10.38
C LEU A 64 -2.31 0.39 -11.16
N PRO A 65 -3.27 -0.53 -10.91
CA PRO A 65 -4.64 -0.35 -11.38
C PRO A 65 -5.26 0.92 -10.80
N TYR A 66 -6.07 1.63 -11.59
CA TYR A 66 -6.69 2.88 -11.15
C TYR A 66 -7.61 2.69 -9.94
N GLN A 67 -8.28 1.55 -9.82
CA GLN A 67 -9.09 1.23 -8.63
C GLN A 67 -8.22 1.09 -7.38
N THR A 68 -7.04 0.47 -7.51
CA THR A 68 -6.07 0.34 -6.42
C THR A 68 -5.53 1.70 -5.99
N LEU A 69 -5.28 2.59 -6.94
CA LEU A 69 -4.87 3.97 -6.64
C LEU A 69 -5.96 4.71 -5.86
N ILE A 70 -7.22 4.62 -6.29
CA ILE A 70 -8.37 5.23 -5.58
C ILE A 70 -8.46 4.70 -4.15
N ALA A 71 -8.38 3.38 -3.96
CA ALA A 71 -8.43 2.77 -2.63
C ALA A 71 -7.25 3.21 -1.74
N SER A 72 -6.05 3.31 -2.31
CA SER A 72 -4.84 3.78 -1.62
C SER A 72 -4.99 5.23 -1.15
N VAL A 73 -5.49 6.12 -2.01
CA VAL A 73 -5.75 7.53 -1.67
C VAL A 73 -6.77 7.63 -0.53
N LEU A 74 -7.89 6.91 -0.61
CA LEU A 74 -8.89 6.88 0.46
C LEU A 74 -8.29 6.39 1.79
N HIS A 75 -7.47 5.33 1.75
CA HIS A 75 -6.82 4.82 2.96
C HIS A 75 -5.83 5.83 3.55
N LYS A 76 -5.02 6.50 2.71
CA LYS A 76 -4.09 7.56 3.14
C LYS A 76 -4.83 8.75 3.73
N TYR A 77 -5.94 9.15 3.12
CA TYR A 77 -6.79 10.23 3.60
C TYR A 77 -7.35 9.92 5.00
N LEU A 78 -7.98 8.76 5.17
CA LEU A 78 -8.54 8.33 6.46
C LEU A 78 -7.47 8.09 7.53
N SER A 79 -6.24 7.76 7.14
CA SER A 79 -5.13 7.57 8.07
C SER A 79 -4.40 8.88 8.41
N ASN A 80 -4.89 10.03 7.94
CA ASN A 80 -4.22 11.34 8.05
C ASN A 80 -2.78 11.34 7.51
N ARG A 81 -2.49 10.50 6.51
CA ARG A 81 -1.19 10.36 5.85
C ARG A 81 -1.18 10.90 4.43
N LEU A 82 -2.29 11.47 3.96
CA LEU A 82 -2.34 12.12 2.67
C LEU A 82 -1.67 13.49 2.82
N VAL A 83 -0.42 13.57 2.38
CA VAL A 83 0.34 14.81 2.42
C VAL A 83 0.31 15.43 1.03
N ASP A 84 -0.11 16.69 0.97
CA ASP A 84 -0.05 17.47 -0.26
C ASP A 84 1.39 17.95 -0.48
N GLU A 85 2.08 17.33 -1.44
CA GLU A 85 3.44 17.71 -1.80
C GLU A 85 3.54 19.17 -2.28
N GLU A 86 2.51 19.71 -2.92
CA GLU A 86 2.53 21.11 -3.35
C GLU A 86 2.44 22.05 -2.14
N ALA A 87 1.65 21.70 -1.13
CA ALA A 87 1.58 22.45 0.11
C ALA A 87 2.93 22.47 0.83
N ILE A 88 3.65 21.33 0.88
CA ILE A 88 5.01 21.28 1.43
C ILE A 88 5.97 22.14 0.62
N ARG A 89 5.96 22.03 -0.72
CA ARG A 89 6.86 22.81 -1.57
C ARG A 89 6.63 24.32 -1.41
N LYS A 90 5.37 24.74 -1.27
CA LYS A 90 5.03 26.15 -1.00
C LYS A 90 5.54 26.61 0.36
N SER A 91 5.32 25.82 1.42
CA SER A 91 5.80 26.18 2.75
C SER A 91 7.32 26.24 2.82
N VAL A 92 8.03 25.31 2.17
CA VAL A 92 9.50 25.34 2.06
C VAL A 92 9.97 26.59 1.32
N LYS A 93 9.34 26.96 0.20
CA LYS A 93 9.68 28.20 -0.52
C LYS A 93 9.44 29.46 0.32
N LEU A 94 8.34 29.52 1.08
CA LEU A 94 8.03 30.64 1.97
C LEU A 94 9.04 30.76 3.11
N LEU A 95 9.48 29.64 3.68
CA LEU A 95 10.52 29.62 4.71
C LEU A 95 11.88 30.07 4.17
N GLN A 96 12.21 29.71 2.94
CA GLN A 96 13.44 30.15 2.26
C GLN A 96 13.41 31.63 1.85
N ALA A 97 12.22 32.20 1.58
CA ALA A 97 12.06 33.60 1.20
C ALA A 97 12.07 34.58 2.38
N ASN A 98 11.93 34.07 3.61
CA ASN A 98 11.94 34.86 4.87
C ASN A 98 13.28 34.73 5.63
N GLN A 99 14.32 34.18 5.00
CA GLN A 99 15.72 34.20 5.46
C GLN A 99 16.51 35.18 4.58
#